data_AF-A0A8T3Y7A1-F1
#
_entry.id   AF-A0A8T3Y7A1-F1
#
_cell.length_a   1.000
_cell.length_b   1.000
_cell.length_c   1.000
_cell.angle_alpha   90.00
_cell.angle_beta   90.00
_cell.angle_gamma   90.00
#
_symmetry.space_group_name_H-M   'P 1'
#
loop_
_entity.id
_entity.type
_entity.pdbx_description
1 polymer ?
#
loop_
_entity_poly.entity_id
_entity_poly.type
_entity_poly.pdbx_seq_one_letter_code
_entity_poly.pdbx_strand_id
1 'polypeptide(L)'
;MMHQPVEQLIEGIQAQREPKGFPGRMLDAAFAPILISRIAISEPLRDDLRRLRGQTLVDIGCGMSGAGYLIACRFGVRSYVGVDVFFENLRPDARPCLPGAVEDRIPVAWERQDMLDFLTRLPERSVSVLATGIDVCVIPSFKHLQRIGEQITRVLHDDGLAITYSSDIEPPRLSRISHGIRGFPTLDDIDLYHRG
;
A
#
# COMPACT_ATOMS: atom_id res chain seq x y z
N MET A 1 31.69 -4.70 -21.67
CA MET A 1 30.37 -4.08 -21.45
C MET A 1 30.43 -3.42 -20.09
N MET A 2 30.54 -2.08 -20.02
CA MET A 2 30.66 -1.37 -18.74
C MET A 2 29.27 -1.30 -18.10
N HIS A 3 29.10 -1.90 -16.92
CA HIS A 3 27.91 -1.67 -16.09
C HIS A 3 27.95 -0.22 -15.60
N GLN A 4 26.94 0.57 -15.97
CA GLN A 4 26.73 1.85 -15.30
C GLN A 4 26.29 1.58 -13.85
N PRO A 5 26.82 2.31 -12.85
CA PRO A 5 26.35 2.23 -11.48
C PRO A 5 24.85 2.54 -11.41
N VAL A 6 24.10 1.77 -10.62
CA VAL A 6 22.64 1.93 -10.45
C VAL A 6 22.27 3.35 -10.05
N GLU A 7 23.15 4.03 -9.32
CA GLU A 7 23.02 5.42 -8.91
C GLU A 7 22.92 6.38 -10.11
N GLN A 8 23.70 6.14 -11.18
CA GLN A 8 23.65 6.95 -12.41
C GLN A 8 22.38 6.70 -13.23
N LEU A 9 21.83 5.48 -13.14
CA LEU A 9 20.55 5.15 -13.75
C LEU A 9 19.40 5.87 -13.03
N ILE A 10 19.45 5.92 -11.70
CA ILE A 10 18.46 6.62 -10.85
C ILE A 10 18.52 8.13 -11.10
N GLU A 11 19.71 8.74 -11.11
CA GLU A 11 19.88 10.16 -11.42
C GLU A 11 19.41 10.51 -12.84
N GLY A 12 19.66 9.63 -13.81
CA GLY A 12 19.16 9.79 -15.19
C GLY A 12 17.64 9.76 -15.31
N ILE A 13 16.97 8.92 -14.51
CA ILE A 13 15.49 8.84 -14.43
C ILE A 13 14.90 10.05 -13.70
N GLN A 14 15.58 10.55 -12.66
CA GLN A 14 15.13 11.70 -11.86
C GLN A 14 15.31 13.03 -12.59
N ALA A 15 16.40 13.21 -13.35
CA ALA A 15 16.69 14.41 -14.11
C ALA A 15 15.70 14.67 -15.27
N GLN A 16 14.91 13.67 -15.66
CA GLN A 16 13.87 13.79 -16.69
C GLN A 16 12.52 14.27 -16.15
N ARG A 17 12.39 14.60 -14.86
CA ARG A 17 11.11 14.95 -14.23
C ARG A 17 11.00 16.43 -13.90
N GLU A 18 10.41 17.20 -14.82
CA GLU A 18 9.36 18.14 -14.41
C GLU A 18 8.00 17.40 -14.45
N PRO A 19 7.10 17.62 -13.48
CA PRO A 19 5.80 16.94 -13.46
C PRO A 19 4.85 17.61 -14.46
N LYS A 20 5.00 17.29 -15.75
CA LYS A 20 3.94 17.47 -16.75
C LYS A 20 3.34 16.12 -17.08
N GLY A 21 2.20 15.84 -16.44
CA GLY A 21 1.25 14.82 -16.88
C GLY A 21 1.62 13.38 -16.51
N PHE A 22 1.82 13.08 -15.23
CA PHE A 22 1.80 11.68 -14.78
C PHE A 22 0.38 11.12 -15.06
N PRO A 23 0.23 10.08 -15.91
CA PRO A 23 -1.07 9.54 -16.29
C PRO A 23 -1.69 8.65 -15.19
N GLY A 24 -1.49 9.00 -13.91
CA GLY A 24 -1.85 8.18 -12.74
C GLY A 24 -3.34 7.84 -12.65
N ARG A 25 -4.21 8.68 -13.23
CA ARG A 25 -5.67 8.42 -13.26
C ARG A 25 -6.05 7.14 -14.00
N MET A 26 -5.25 6.68 -14.97
CA MET A 26 -5.59 5.52 -15.79
C MET A 26 -5.13 4.20 -15.16
N LEU A 27 -4.10 4.24 -14.31
CA LEU A 27 -3.58 3.09 -13.57
C LEU A 27 -4.48 2.82 -12.33
N ASP A 28 -4.74 3.83 -11.50
CA ASP A 28 -5.49 3.67 -10.23
C ASP A 28 -6.90 3.06 -10.37
N ALA A 29 -7.65 3.44 -11.41
CA ALA A 29 -9.04 3.00 -11.59
C ALA A 29 -9.15 1.52 -12.03
N ALA A 30 -8.11 0.97 -12.67
CA ALA A 30 -8.08 -0.42 -13.10
C ALA A 30 -7.63 -1.38 -11.98
N PHE A 31 -6.80 -0.91 -11.04
CA PHE A 31 -6.21 -1.76 -9.99
C PHE A 31 -7.13 -2.04 -8.80
N ALA A 32 -7.99 -1.10 -8.41
CA ALA A 32 -8.90 -1.30 -7.26
C ALA A 32 -9.86 -2.49 -7.43
N PRO A 33 -10.55 -2.65 -8.58
CA PRO A 33 -11.40 -3.81 -8.80
C PRO A 33 -10.60 -5.11 -8.87
N ILE A 34 -9.36 -5.07 -9.36
CA ILE A 34 -8.48 -6.24 -9.46
C ILE A 34 -8.08 -6.71 -8.07
N LEU A 35 -7.58 -5.84 -7.19
CA LEU A 35 -7.16 -6.22 -5.84
C LEU A 35 -8.34 -6.76 -5.01
N ILE A 36 -9.52 -6.11 -5.10
CA ILE A 36 -10.71 -6.53 -4.36
C ILE A 36 -11.27 -7.85 -4.89
N SER A 37 -11.36 -8.02 -6.22
CA SER A 37 -11.78 -9.29 -6.81
C SER A 37 -10.81 -10.43 -6.49
N ARG A 38 -9.51 -10.15 -6.49
CA ARG A 38 -8.44 -11.08 -6.10
C ARG A 38 -8.56 -11.56 -4.65
N ILE A 39 -8.79 -10.64 -3.72
CA ILE A 39 -9.09 -10.95 -2.31
C ILE A 39 -10.37 -11.80 -2.16
N ALA A 40 -11.37 -11.57 -3.01
CA ALA A 40 -12.59 -12.36 -2.99
C ALA A 40 -12.37 -13.81 -3.44
N ILE A 41 -11.28 -14.14 -4.15
CA ILE A 41 -11.07 -15.45 -4.78
C ILE A 41 -10.13 -16.36 -3.98
N SER A 42 -9.17 -15.81 -3.21
CA SER A 42 -8.19 -16.60 -2.46
C SER A 42 -8.59 -16.76 -0.98
N GLU A 43 -9.01 -17.97 -0.56
CA GLU A 43 -9.32 -18.26 0.86
C GLU A 43 -8.13 -18.09 1.81
N PRO A 44 -6.89 -18.56 1.50
CA PRO A 44 -5.75 -18.36 2.40
C PRO A 44 -5.45 -16.88 2.66
N LEU A 45 -5.48 -16.06 1.59
CA LEU A 45 -5.31 -14.62 1.70
C LEU A 45 -6.43 -14.00 2.55
N ARG A 46 -7.67 -14.45 2.36
CA ARG A 46 -8.81 -13.97 3.13
C ARG A 46 -8.67 -14.29 4.61
N ASP A 47 -8.18 -15.47 4.96
CA ASP A 47 -7.97 -15.89 6.35
C ASP A 47 -6.93 -15.00 7.04
N ASP A 48 -5.81 -14.71 6.38
CA ASP A 48 -4.81 -13.79 6.91
C ASP A 48 -5.38 -12.38 7.06
N LEU A 49 -6.07 -11.86 6.05
CA LEU A 49 -6.66 -10.51 6.10
C LEU A 49 -7.69 -10.33 7.22
N ARG A 50 -8.25 -11.40 7.81
CA ARG A 50 -9.09 -11.28 9.02
C ARG A 50 -8.34 -10.71 10.22
N ARG A 51 -7.00 -10.82 10.26
CA ARG A 51 -6.16 -10.23 11.32
C ARG A 51 -6.31 -8.71 11.40
N LEU A 52 -6.69 -8.05 10.30
CA LEU A 52 -6.94 -6.61 10.27
C LEU A 52 -8.15 -6.17 11.11
N ARG A 53 -9.05 -7.10 11.45
CA ARG A 53 -10.29 -6.81 12.16
C ARG A 53 -10.00 -6.09 13.48
N GLY A 54 -10.67 -4.96 13.70
CA GLY A 54 -10.54 -4.16 14.92
C GLY A 54 -9.23 -3.38 15.04
N GLN A 55 -8.30 -3.49 14.07
CA GLN A 55 -7.05 -2.73 14.06
C GLN A 55 -7.22 -1.39 13.32
N THR A 56 -6.22 -0.52 13.43
CA THR A 56 -6.09 0.66 12.57
C THR A 56 -5.23 0.28 11.34
N LEU A 57 -5.73 0.56 10.14
CA LEU A 57 -5.00 0.35 8.88
C LEU A 57 -4.48 1.67 8.33
N VAL A 58 -3.18 1.77 8.10
CA VAL A 58 -2.53 2.89 7.44
C VAL A 58 -2.19 2.48 6.02
N ASP A 59 -2.74 3.16 5.03
CA ASP A 59 -2.50 2.94 3.61
C ASP A 59 -1.56 4.02 3.07
N ILE A 60 -0.29 3.68 2.91
CA ILE A 60 0.74 4.59 2.41
C ILE A 60 0.76 4.54 0.88
N GLY A 61 0.81 5.71 0.24
CA GLY A 61 0.64 5.80 -1.21
C GLY A 61 -0.77 5.41 -1.64
N CYS A 62 -1.80 5.77 -0.86
CA CYS A 62 -3.18 5.30 -1.08
C CYS A 62 -3.79 5.79 -2.40
N GLY A 63 -3.18 6.80 -3.05
CA GLY A 63 -3.63 7.34 -4.31
C GLY A 63 -5.08 7.84 -4.28
N MET A 64 -5.77 7.72 -5.42
CA MET A 64 -7.19 8.08 -5.55
C MET A 64 -8.14 6.88 -5.64
N SER A 65 -7.60 5.66 -5.63
CA SER A 65 -8.35 4.44 -6.01
C SER A 65 -9.46 4.08 -5.00
N GLY A 66 -9.26 4.40 -3.72
CA GLY A 66 -10.14 3.97 -2.64
C GLY A 66 -10.15 2.45 -2.37
N ALA A 67 -9.28 1.68 -3.03
CA ALA A 67 -9.22 0.23 -2.90
C ALA A 67 -8.91 -0.20 -1.47
N GLY A 68 -7.87 0.39 -0.87
CA GLY A 68 -7.46 0.09 0.50
C GLY A 68 -8.56 0.37 1.52
N TYR A 69 -9.32 1.45 1.34
CA TYR A 69 -10.46 1.76 2.19
C TYR A 69 -11.58 0.71 2.06
N LEU A 70 -11.89 0.26 0.85
CA LEU A 70 -12.89 -0.81 0.63
C LEU A 70 -12.46 -2.14 1.25
N ILE A 71 -11.17 -2.48 1.17
CA ILE A 71 -10.58 -3.64 1.87
C ILE A 71 -10.76 -3.48 3.37
N ALA A 72 -10.43 -2.30 3.91
CA ALA A 72 -10.55 -2.02 5.33
C ALA A 72 -11.99 -2.20 5.84
N CYS A 73 -12.97 -1.65 5.13
CA CYS A 73 -14.39 -1.85 5.44
C CYS A 73 -14.77 -3.32 5.38
N ARG A 74 -14.35 -4.05 4.33
CA ARG A 74 -14.69 -5.46 4.12
C ARG A 74 -14.18 -6.37 5.25
N PHE A 75 -13.02 -6.08 5.83
CA PHE A 75 -12.42 -6.89 6.89
C PHE A 75 -12.70 -6.37 8.30
N GLY A 76 -13.53 -5.33 8.45
CA GLY A 76 -13.92 -4.80 9.75
C GLY A 76 -12.78 -4.14 10.51
N VAL A 77 -11.91 -3.42 9.80
CA VAL A 77 -10.89 -2.56 10.39
C VAL A 77 -11.56 -1.49 11.26
N ARG A 78 -10.96 -1.13 12.40
CA ARG A 78 -11.51 -0.13 13.33
C ARG A 78 -11.45 1.29 12.77
N SER A 79 -10.37 1.63 12.09
CA SER A 79 -10.19 2.94 11.46
C SER A 79 -9.17 2.86 10.33
N TYR A 80 -9.31 3.71 9.32
CA TYR A 80 -8.42 3.76 8.17
C TYR A 80 -7.77 5.14 8.04
N VAL A 81 -6.49 5.18 7.67
CA VAL A 81 -5.77 6.41 7.36
C VAL A 81 -5.10 6.26 6.00
N GLY A 82 -5.55 7.04 5.01
CA GLY A 82 -4.89 7.12 3.71
C GLY A 82 -3.85 8.24 3.70
N VAL A 83 -2.63 7.92 3.28
CA VAL A 83 -1.49 8.85 3.26
C VAL A 83 -0.92 8.93 1.86
N ASP A 84 -0.84 10.13 1.29
CA ASP A 84 -0.21 10.34 -0.01
C ASP A 84 0.23 11.81 -0.20
N VAL A 85 1.35 12.03 -0.88
CA VAL A 85 1.92 13.38 -1.06
C VAL A 85 1.43 14.08 -2.34
N PHE A 86 0.98 13.31 -3.35
CA PHE A 86 0.76 13.81 -4.70
C PHE A 86 -0.68 14.24 -4.99
N PHE A 87 -1.67 13.62 -4.34
CA PHE A 87 -3.07 13.87 -4.67
C PHE A 87 -3.70 14.91 -3.76
N GLU A 88 -4.22 15.99 -4.36
CA GLU A 88 -4.88 17.08 -3.62
C GLU A 88 -6.26 16.69 -3.11
N ASN A 89 -6.90 15.73 -3.79
CA ASN A 89 -8.21 15.19 -3.45
C ASN A 89 -8.09 13.72 -3.07
N LEU A 90 -7.53 13.45 -1.89
CA LEU A 90 -7.44 12.09 -1.32
C LEU A 90 -8.80 11.49 -0.95
N ARG A 91 -9.88 12.23 -1.11
CA ARG A 91 -11.23 11.70 -0.91
C ARG A 91 -11.67 11.07 -2.24
N PRO A 92 -11.51 9.75 -2.46
CA PRO A 92 -12.39 9.10 -3.42
C PRO A 92 -13.80 9.44 -2.94
N ASP A 93 -14.65 9.88 -3.86
CA ASP A 93 -16.08 9.99 -3.60
C ASP A 93 -16.52 8.56 -3.29
N ALA A 94 -16.47 8.17 -2.01
CA ALA A 94 -16.51 6.78 -1.53
C ALA A 94 -17.92 6.18 -1.62
N ARG A 95 -18.67 6.63 -2.62
CA ARG A 95 -19.82 5.92 -3.18
C ARG A 95 -19.20 4.71 -3.88
N PRO A 96 -19.46 3.49 -3.39
CA PRO A 96 -18.78 2.33 -3.92
C PRO A 96 -19.09 2.19 -5.41
N CYS A 97 -18.06 2.15 -6.24
CA CYS A 97 -18.15 1.63 -7.61
C CYS A 97 -18.34 0.09 -7.62
N LEU A 98 -18.67 -0.52 -6.47
CA LEU A 98 -18.89 -1.95 -6.34
C LEU A 98 -20.36 -2.23 -5.97
N PRO A 99 -21.06 -3.08 -6.72
CA PRO A 99 -22.35 -3.63 -6.31
C PRO A 99 -22.20 -4.42 -5.00
N GLY A 100 -23.09 -4.21 -4.04
CA GLY A 100 -23.04 -4.86 -2.71
C GLY A 100 -22.34 -4.04 -1.62
N ALA A 101 -22.52 -2.71 -1.68
CA ALA A 101 -21.97 -1.69 -0.77
C ALA A 101 -21.77 -2.20 0.67
N VAL A 102 -20.54 -2.09 1.16
CA VAL A 102 -20.20 -2.40 2.55
C VAL A 102 -21.09 -1.54 3.46
N GLU A 103 -21.99 -2.18 4.20
CA GLU A 103 -23.02 -1.50 5.00
C GLU A 103 -22.39 -0.68 6.15
N ASP A 104 -21.22 -1.12 6.63
CA ASP A 104 -20.50 -0.47 7.73
C ASP A 104 -19.32 0.35 7.21
N ARG A 105 -19.53 1.66 7.06
CA ARG A 105 -18.44 2.61 6.86
C ARG A 105 -17.62 2.72 8.15
N ILE A 106 -16.30 2.70 8.01
CA ILE A 106 -15.38 2.86 9.15
C ILE A 106 -14.86 4.31 9.21
N PRO A 107 -14.46 4.81 10.40
CA PRO A 107 -13.80 6.10 10.51
C PRO A 107 -12.57 6.19 9.59
N VAL A 108 -12.46 7.30 8.86
CA VAL A 108 -11.37 7.54 7.90
C VAL A 108 -10.75 8.92 8.07
N ALA A 109 -9.42 8.97 8.03
CA ALA A 109 -8.63 10.18 7.87
C ALA A 109 -7.83 10.11 6.56
N TRP A 110 -7.60 11.28 5.95
CA TRP A 110 -6.79 11.43 4.74
C TRP A 110 -5.71 12.47 5.00
N GLU A 111 -4.45 12.07 4.85
CA GLU A 111 -3.30 12.88 5.23
C GLU A 111 -2.42 13.15 4.01
N ARG A 112 -2.33 14.43 3.63
CA ARG A 112 -1.49 14.85 2.51
C ARG A 112 -0.07 15.12 2.99
N GLN A 113 0.77 14.09 3.01
CA GLN A 113 2.14 14.20 3.48
C GLN A 113 3.02 13.05 3.00
N ASP A 114 4.33 13.23 3.18
CA ASP A 114 5.31 12.17 2.97
C ASP A 114 5.04 10.96 3.89
N MET A 115 5.18 9.75 3.34
CA MET A 115 4.87 8.50 4.03
C MET A 115 5.88 8.19 5.14
N LEU A 116 7.17 8.50 4.94
CA LEU A 116 8.19 8.27 5.95
C LEU A 116 7.99 9.24 7.14
N ASP A 117 7.68 10.49 6.85
CA ASP A 117 7.34 11.49 7.87
C ASP A 117 6.06 11.10 8.64
N PHE A 118 5.07 10.51 7.96
CA PHE A 118 3.88 9.99 8.62
C PHE A 118 4.20 8.87 9.60
N LEU A 119 4.85 7.82 9.10
CA LEU A 119 5.16 6.62 9.88
C LEU A 119 6.05 6.94 11.08
N THR A 120 7.00 7.88 10.95
CA THR A 120 7.90 8.28 12.05
C THR A 120 7.17 8.81 13.28
N ARG A 121 5.98 9.40 13.10
CA ARG A 121 5.17 9.94 14.22
C ARG A 121 4.29 8.89 14.89
N LEU A 122 4.07 7.74 14.25
CA LEU A 122 3.22 6.70 14.83
C LEU A 122 3.94 6.00 16.00
N PRO A 123 3.19 5.59 17.03
CA PRO A 123 3.74 4.75 18.09
C PRO A 123 4.25 3.41 17.55
N GLU A 124 5.18 2.80 18.26
CA GLU A 124 5.59 1.42 17.95
C GLU A 124 4.41 0.47 18.12
N ARG A 125 4.38 -0.61 17.32
CA ARG A 125 3.43 -1.72 17.46
C ARG A 125 1.95 -1.30 17.54
N SER A 126 1.54 -0.34 16.72
CA SER A 126 0.24 0.33 16.84
C SER A 126 -0.72 0.10 15.68
N VAL A 127 -0.23 -0.21 14.48
CA VAL A 127 -1.06 -0.23 13.26
C VAL A 127 -0.75 -1.44 12.36
N SER A 128 -1.69 -1.79 11.49
CA SER A 128 -1.41 -2.53 10.26
C SER A 128 -1.10 -1.55 9.12
N VAL A 129 -0.33 -1.98 8.13
CA VAL A 129 0.09 -1.14 7.00
C VAL A 129 -0.32 -1.77 5.68
N LEU A 130 -0.79 -0.95 4.74
CA LEU A 130 -1.00 -1.29 3.34
C LEU A 130 -0.10 -0.39 2.49
N ALA A 131 0.54 -0.96 1.48
CA ALA A 131 1.35 -0.22 0.51
C ALA A 131 1.14 -0.85 -0.88
N THR A 132 0.56 -0.11 -1.82
CA THR A 132 0.25 -0.65 -3.15
C THR A 132 0.78 0.26 -4.25
N GLY A 133 1.44 -0.29 -5.26
CA GLY A 133 1.89 0.48 -6.42
C GLY A 133 3.02 1.48 -6.11
N ILE A 134 3.78 1.25 -5.03
CA ILE A 134 4.89 2.14 -4.64
C ILE A 134 6.19 1.56 -5.18
N ASP A 135 6.60 2.09 -6.34
CA ASP A 135 7.84 1.73 -7.02
C ASP A 135 9.00 2.67 -6.64
N VAL A 136 10.24 2.21 -6.81
CA VAL A 136 11.47 3.03 -6.67
C VAL A 136 11.40 4.32 -7.49
N CYS A 137 10.61 4.35 -8.55
CA CYS A 137 10.48 5.53 -9.39
C CYS A 137 9.70 6.67 -8.72
N VAL A 138 8.87 6.42 -7.70
CA VAL A 138 8.16 7.47 -6.95
C VAL A 138 8.84 7.83 -5.64
N ILE A 139 9.84 7.05 -5.22
CA ILE A 139 10.58 7.28 -3.99
C ILE A 139 11.88 8.07 -4.26
N PRO A 140 12.25 9.07 -3.44
CA PRO A 140 13.40 9.93 -3.72
C PRO A 140 14.75 9.21 -3.79
N SER A 141 14.92 8.11 -3.07
CA SER A 141 16.17 7.32 -3.06
C SER A 141 15.95 5.93 -2.46
N PHE A 142 16.86 5.00 -2.77
CA PHE A 142 16.88 3.67 -2.14
C PHE A 142 16.99 3.74 -0.60
N LYS A 143 17.77 4.70 -0.08
CA LYS A 143 17.86 4.94 1.37
C LYS A 143 16.52 5.35 1.97
N HIS A 144 15.71 6.11 1.23
CA HIS A 144 14.37 6.50 1.68
C HIS A 144 13.43 5.27 1.69
N LEU A 145 13.49 4.43 0.65
CA LEU A 145 12.76 3.15 0.58
C LEU A 145 13.07 2.24 1.77
N GLN A 146 14.36 2.05 2.09
CA GLN A 146 14.79 1.24 3.23
C GLN A 146 14.24 1.79 4.55
N ARG A 147 14.30 3.10 4.75
CA ARG A 147 13.76 3.74 5.96
C ARG A 147 12.25 3.57 6.09
N ILE A 148 11.52 3.58 4.98
CA ILE A 148 10.08 3.26 4.99
C ILE A 148 9.88 1.83 5.51
N GLY A 149 10.59 0.85 4.94
CA GLY A 149 10.53 -0.54 5.40
C GLY A 149 10.83 -0.69 6.90
N GLU A 150 11.89 -0.03 7.39
CA GLU A 150 12.24 -0.01 8.82
C GLU A 150 11.12 0.58 9.69
N GLN A 151 10.50 1.68 9.24
CA GLN A 151 9.38 2.27 9.96
C GLN A 151 8.15 1.38 9.96
N ILE A 152 7.84 0.69 8.85
CA ILE A 152 6.77 -0.31 8.80
C ILE A 152 7.02 -1.38 9.87
N THR A 153 8.21 -1.96 9.92
CA THR A 153 8.57 -2.96 10.94
C THR A 153 8.43 -2.43 12.37
N ARG A 154 8.73 -1.14 12.61
CA ARG A 154 8.61 -0.52 13.93
C ARG A 154 7.15 -0.33 14.34
N VAL A 155 6.32 0.23 13.46
CA VAL A 155 4.93 0.60 13.79
C VAL A 155 3.97 -0.58 13.72
N LEU A 156 4.36 -1.68 13.08
CA LEU A 156 3.49 -2.83 12.88
C LEU A 156 3.03 -3.43 14.21
N HIS A 157 1.72 -3.44 14.44
CA HIS A 157 1.08 -4.10 15.58
C HIS A 157 1.55 -5.55 15.71
N ASP A 158 1.59 -6.10 16.91
CA ASP A 158 2.11 -7.46 17.13
C ASP A 158 1.32 -8.52 16.34
N ASP A 159 0.00 -8.36 16.30
CA ASP A 159 -0.90 -9.16 15.45
C ASP A 159 -1.17 -8.53 14.07
N GLY A 160 -0.51 -7.41 13.75
CA GLY A 160 -0.73 -6.64 12.53
C GLY A 160 -0.19 -7.31 11.27
N LEU A 161 -0.64 -6.78 10.13
CA LEU A 161 -0.12 -7.13 8.81
C LEU A 161 0.47 -5.90 8.13
N ALA A 162 1.63 -6.06 7.50
CA ALA A 162 2.04 -5.17 6.43
C ALA A 162 1.74 -5.87 5.10
N ILE A 163 0.90 -5.25 4.28
CA ILE A 163 0.43 -5.80 3.01
C ILE A 163 1.10 -4.98 1.91
N THR A 164 1.90 -5.63 1.07
CA THR A 164 2.48 -5.00 -0.11
C THR A 164 1.96 -5.67 -1.37
N TYR A 165 1.70 -4.87 -2.40
CA TYR A 165 1.25 -5.36 -3.70
C TYR A 165 1.80 -4.46 -4.81
N SER A 166 2.55 -5.05 -5.74
CA SER A 166 3.28 -4.31 -6.78
C SER A 166 4.02 -3.11 -6.19
N SER A 167 4.86 -3.37 -5.19
CA SER A 167 5.62 -2.34 -4.50
C SER A 167 7.02 -2.87 -4.17
N ASP A 168 8.02 -2.01 -4.32
CA ASP A 168 9.42 -2.30 -4.00
C ASP A 168 9.71 -2.22 -2.48
N ILE A 169 8.70 -1.95 -1.65
CA ILE A 169 8.88 -1.85 -0.19
C ILE A 169 9.01 -3.26 0.40
N GLU A 170 10.17 -3.54 0.98
CA GLU A 170 10.43 -4.76 1.74
C GLU A 170 10.71 -4.44 3.22
N PRO A 171 9.72 -4.65 4.12
CA PRO A 171 9.93 -4.47 5.56
C PRO A 171 10.93 -5.50 6.11
N PRO A 172 12.05 -5.08 6.73
CA PRO A 172 13.03 -6.01 7.24
C PRO A 172 12.54 -6.71 8.52
N ARG A 173 13.06 -7.91 8.80
CA ARG A 173 12.83 -8.67 10.05
C ARG A 173 11.39 -9.12 10.29
N LEU A 174 10.55 -9.11 9.26
CA LEU A 174 9.21 -9.67 9.29
C LEU A 174 9.17 -10.98 8.51
N SER A 175 8.30 -11.89 8.93
CA SER A 175 8.00 -13.11 8.19
C SER A 175 7.18 -12.75 6.96
N ARG A 176 7.69 -13.07 5.77
CA ARG A 176 7.01 -12.86 4.49
C ARG A 176 6.22 -14.11 4.12
N ILE A 177 4.94 -13.92 3.79
CA ILE A 177 4.06 -14.92 3.20
C ILE A 177 3.53 -14.35 1.90
N SER A 178 3.85 -15.01 0.79
CA SER A 178 3.39 -14.58 -0.55
C SER A 178 2.17 -15.39 -0.97
N HIS A 179 1.11 -14.70 -1.36
CA HIS A 179 -0.15 -15.28 -1.82
C HIS A 179 -0.31 -15.11 -3.32
N GLY A 180 -0.11 -16.21 -4.06
CA GLY A 180 -0.34 -16.24 -5.50
C GLY A 180 -1.79 -16.46 -5.89
N ILE A 181 -2.26 -15.70 -6.88
CA ILE A 181 -3.63 -15.79 -7.40
C ILE A 181 -3.57 -16.33 -8.83
N ARG A 182 -4.04 -17.56 -9.03
CA ARG A 182 -3.95 -18.25 -10.33
C ARG A 182 -4.96 -17.67 -11.33
N GLY A 183 -4.47 -17.17 -12.48
CA GLY A 183 -5.28 -16.73 -13.62
C GLY A 183 -4.74 -15.45 -14.27
N PHE A 184 -4.04 -15.63 -15.39
CA PHE A 184 -3.25 -14.65 -16.19
C PHE A 184 -1.90 -14.19 -15.60
N PRO A 185 -0.85 -14.04 -16.44
CA PRO A 185 0.52 -13.81 -15.97
C PRO A 185 0.79 -12.30 -15.82
N THR A 186 1.13 -11.82 -14.63
CA THR A 186 1.99 -10.64 -14.42
C THR A 186 2.56 -10.62 -12.99
N LEU A 187 3.74 -10.00 -12.84
CA LEU A 187 4.54 -9.86 -11.63
C LEU A 187 3.80 -9.02 -10.57
N ASP A 188 3.07 -9.67 -9.68
CA ASP A 188 3.56 -10.07 -8.35
C ASP A 188 2.39 -10.60 -7.50
N ASP A 189 2.72 -11.58 -6.67
CA ASP A 189 1.85 -12.16 -5.65
C ASP A 189 1.61 -11.12 -4.54
N ILE A 190 0.50 -11.21 -3.81
CA ILE A 190 0.28 -10.32 -2.65
C ILE A 190 1.24 -10.76 -1.55
N ASP A 191 2.12 -9.86 -1.12
CA ASP A 191 3.06 -10.13 -0.04
C ASP A 191 2.48 -9.65 1.29
N LEU A 192 2.44 -10.56 2.24
CA LEU A 192 2.03 -10.29 3.61
C LEU A 192 3.25 -10.42 4.52
N TYR A 193 3.45 -9.42 5.36
CA TYR A 193 4.48 -9.42 6.38
C TYR A 193 3.85 -9.36 7.76
N HIS A 194 4.35 -10.19 8.66
CA HIS A 194 3.95 -10.15 10.06
C HIS A 194 5.13 -10.45 10.99
N ARG A 195 4.95 -10.15 12.28
CA ARG A 195 5.89 -10.64 13.30
C ARG A 195 5.75 -12.16 13.38
N GLY A 196 6.85 -12.88 13.13
CA GLY A 196 6.94 -14.34 13.20
C GLY A 196 6.93 -14.87 14.63
#